data_AF-A0A9W9YYG3-F1
#
_entry.id   AF-A0A9W9YYG3-F1
#
_cell.length_a   1.000
_cell.length_b   1.000
_cell.length_c   1.000
_cell.angle_alpha   90.00
_cell.angle_beta   90.00
_cell.angle_gamma   90.00
#
_symmetry.space_group_name_H-M   'P 1'
#
loop_
_entity.id
_entity.type
_entity.pdbx_description
1 polymer ?
#
loop_
_entity_poly.entity_id
_entity_poly.type
_entity_poly.pdbx_seq_one_letter_code
_entity_poly.pdbx_strand_id
1 'polypeptide(L)' 'MDWYRKNSIAYFPPGVRKMNAYAIHGSGSGRRYESLYPASADVKNPDFHRLEFSSHLTLKPCLPCHGVNHCHSTGRMLED' A
#
# COMPACT_ATOMS: atom_id res chain seq x y z
N MET A 1 17.41 -11.08 -19.02
CA MET A 1 16.51 -9.91 -19.02
C MET A 1 15.77 -9.88 -17.69
N ASP A 2 16.36 -9.25 -16.67
CA ASP A 2 15.86 -9.24 -15.28
C ASP A 2 15.08 -7.96 -14.94
N TRP A 3 14.08 -7.61 -15.75
CA TRP A 3 13.25 -6.42 -15.49
C TRP A 3 12.36 -6.56 -14.23
N TYR A 4 12.07 -7.80 -13.80
CA TYR A 4 11.12 -8.08 -12.72
C TYR A 4 11.70 -7.95 -11.30
N ARG A 5 13.01 -7.73 -11.15
CA ARG A 5 13.68 -7.63 -9.85
C ARG A 5 13.97 -6.18 -9.48
N LYS A 6 12.97 -5.31 -9.52
CA LYS A 6 13.15 -3.91 -9.11
C LYS A 6 12.43 -3.64 -7.80
N ASN A 7 13.21 -3.22 -6.80
CA ASN A 7 12.72 -2.77 -5.51
C ASN A 7 11.68 -1.65 -5.72
N SER A 8 10.41 -1.95 -5.46
CA SER A 8 9.29 -1.04 -5.69
C SER A 8 9.42 0.28 -4.93
N ILE A 9 10.16 0.28 -3.81
CA ILE A 9 10.41 1.47 -2.98
C ILE A 9 11.29 2.48 -3.70
N ALA A 10 12.21 2.04 -4.56
CA ALA A 10 13.16 2.91 -5.26
C ALA A 10 12.50 3.85 -6.28
N TYR A 11 11.21 3.65 -6.59
CA TYR A 11 10.46 4.50 -7.51
C TYR A 11 9.76 5.68 -6.82
N PHE A 12 9.67 5.70 -5.48
CA PHE A 12 9.07 6.80 -4.76
C PHE A 12 10.10 7.88 -4.41
N PRO A 13 9.72 9.16 -4.39
CA PRO A 13 10.54 10.21 -3.79
C PRO A 13 10.93 9.85 -2.35
N PRO A 14 12.12 10.30 -1.87
CA PRO A 14 12.52 10.08 -0.49
C PRO A 14 11.46 10.60 0.48
N GLY A 15 11.15 9.82 1.53
CA GLY A 15 10.24 10.25 2.60
C GLY A 15 8.74 10.12 2.30
N VAL A 16 8.33 9.51 1.19
CA VAL A 16 6.92 9.13 1.00
C VAL A 16 6.50 8.10 2.05
N ARG A 17 5.57 8.48 2.92
CA ARG A 17 5.08 7.65 4.05
C ARG A 17 3.56 7.58 4.17
N LYS A 18 2.83 8.42 3.42
CA LYS A 18 1.37 8.45 3.41
C LYS A 18 0.87 8.00 2.05
N MET A 19 -0.14 7.14 2.04
CA MET A 19 -0.80 6.66 0.83
C MET A 19 -2.26 6.34 1.13
N ASN A 20 -3.08 6.30 0.08
CA ASN A 20 -4.39 5.65 0.11
C ASN A 20 -4.50 4.69 -1.08
N ALA A 21 -5.44 3.75 -1.02
CA ALA A 21 -5.76 2.86 -2.12
C ALA A 21 -7.26 2.98 -2.42
N TYR A 22 -7.62 2.90 -3.69
CA TYR A 22 -8.98 3.11 -4.16
C TYR A 22 -9.43 1.97 -5.06
N ALA A 23 -10.72 1.63 -4.98
CA ALA A 23 -11.37 0.72 -5.91
C ALA A 23 -12.61 1.38 -6.50
N ILE A 24 -12.82 1.17 -7.80
CA ILE A 24 -13.93 1.75 -8.55
C ILE A 24 -14.67 0.61 -9.24
N HIS A 25 -15.95 0.45 -8.92
CA HIS A 25 -16.80 -0.61 -9.43
C HIS A 25 -17.96 -0.01 -10.21
N GLY A 26 -18.44 -0.72 -11.24
CA GLY A 26 -19.59 -0.28 -12.04
C GLY A 26 -19.34 0.93 -12.93
N SER A 27 -20.43 1.45 -13.52
CA SER A 27 -20.42 2.56 -14.49
C SER A 27 -21.65 3.45 -14.36
N GLY A 28 -21.57 4.68 -14.89
CA GLY A 28 -22.66 5.65 -14.85
C GLY A 28 -23.11 5.97 -13.41
N SER A 29 -24.43 5.98 -13.20
CA SER A 29 -25.05 6.18 -11.89
C SER A 29 -24.85 5.02 -10.91
N GLY A 30 -24.50 3.82 -11.41
CA GLY A 30 -24.19 2.64 -10.60
C GLY A 30 -22.74 2.56 -10.15
N ARG A 31 -21.94 3.61 -10.37
CA ARG A 31 -20.53 3.62 -10.00
C ARG A 31 -20.35 3.75 -8.49
N ARG A 32 -19.57 2.84 -7.90
CA ARG A 32 -19.25 2.79 -6.48
C ARG A 32 -17.75 3.02 -6.30
N TYR A 33 -17.42 3.83 -5.29
CA TYR A 33 -16.05 4.20 -4.96
C TYR A 33 -15.74 3.70 -3.55
N GLU A 34 -14.62 3.00 -3.41
CA GLU A 34 -14.14 2.50 -2.14
C GLU A 34 -12.71 2.99 -1.91
N SER A 35 -12.34 3.13 -0.64
CA SER A 35 -11.02 3.56 -0.22
C SER A 35 -10.55 2.75 0.98
N LEU A 36 -9.25 2.48 1.07
CA LEU A 36 -8.66 1.83 2.22
C LEU A 36 -8.77 2.71 3.47
N TYR A 37 -8.52 4.01 3.31
CA TYR A 37 -8.74 5.02 4.33
C TYR A 37 -9.90 5.93 3.89
N PRO A 38 -11.04 5.90 4.59
CA PRO A 38 -12.25 6.60 4.16
C PRO A 38 -12.10 8.13 4.26
N ALA A 39 -12.71 8.81 3.28
CA ALA A 39 -12.93 10.24 3.37
C ALA A 39 -13.95 10.58 4.47
N SER A 40 -13.97 11.85 4.89
CA SER A 40 -14.97 12.34 5.83
C SER A 40 -16.38 12.33 5.22
N ALA A 41 -17.40 12.25 6.08
CA ALA A 41 -18.81 12.13 5.66
C ALA A 41 -19.36 13.38 4.95
N ASP A 42 -18.72 14.54 5.10
CA ASP A 42 -19.09 15.79 4.44
C ASP A 42 -18.65 15.87 2.97
N VAL A 43 -17.82 14.92 2.52
CA VAL A 43 -17.30 14.89 1.15
C VAL A 43 -18.34 14.34 0.19
N LYS A 44 -18.91 15.21 -0.66
CA LYS A 44 -20.01 14.84 -1.56
C LYS A 44 -19.57 14.13 -2.85
N ASN A 45 -18.38 14.45 -3.35
CA ASN A 45 -17.87 13.94 -4.62
C ASN A 45 -16.54 13.20 -4.40
N PRO A 46 -16.29 12.10 -5.12
CA PRO A 46 -15.02 11.40 -5.04
C PRO A 46 -13.89 12.30 -5.56
N ASP A 47 -12.91 12.56 -4.71
CA ASP A 47 -11.66 13.22 -5.06
C ASP A 47 -10.50 12.42 -4.45
N PHE A 48 -9.81 11.67 -5.30
CA PHE A 48 -8.71 10.79 -4.89
C PHE A 48 -7.41 11.55 -4.61
N HIS A 49 -7.36 12.85 -4.91
CA HIS A 49 -6.18 13.71 -4.73
C HIS A 49 -6.19 14.47 -3.39
N ARG A 50 -7.20 14.27 -2.55
CA ARG A 50 -7.28 14.83 -1.19
C ARG A 50 -6.30 14.15 -0.24
N LEU A 51 -5.10 14.73 -0.15
CA LEU A 51 -3.96 14.17 0.61
C LEU A 51 -4.24 14.05 2.11
N GLU A 52 -5.18 14.82 2.65
CA GLU A 52 -5.62 14.74 4.05
C GLU A 52 -6.23 13.38 4.42
N PHE A 53 -6.75 12.62 3.45
CA PHE A 53 -7.30 11.28 3.68
C PHE A 53 -6.27 10.16 3.46
N SER A 54 -5.03 10.50 3.09
CA SER A 54 -3.95 9.51 3.02
C SER A 54 -3.40 9.23 4.41
N SER A 55 -3.33 7.95 4.78
CA SER A 55 -2.79 7.53 6.07
C SER A 55 -1.40 6.92 5.93
N HIS A 56 -0.73 6.73 7.07
CA HIS A 56 0.61 6.17 7.09
C HIS A 56 0.59 4.70 6.66
N LEU A 57 1.44 4.37 5.69
CA LEU A 57 1.66 3.00 5.27
C LEU A 57 3.16 2.68 5.38
N THR A 58 3.46 1.57 6.04
CA THR A 58 4.83 1.06 6.13
C THR A 58 5.16 0.24 4.89
N LEU A 59 5.90 0.83 3.95
CA LEU A 59 6.44 0.10 2.80
C LEU A 59 7.62 -0.75 3.27
N LYS A 60 7.47 -2.08 3.22
CA LYS A 60 8.57 -3.01 3.42
C LYS A 60 9.10 -3.45 2.06
N PRO A 61 10.42 -3.43 1.83
CA PRO A 61 10.99 -4.04 0.63
C PRO A 61 10.58 -5.51 0.63
N CYS A 62 9.90 -5.95 -0.42
CA CYS A 62 9.74 -7.37 -0.67
C CYS A 62 11.06 -7.85 -1.28
N LEU A 63 11.93 -8.41 -0.44
CA LEU A 63 13.11 -9.12 -0.94
C LEU A 63 12.61 -10.42 -1.57
N PRO A 64 12.97 -10.73 -2.83
CA PRO A 64 12.63 -12.03 -3.39
C PRO A 64 13.29 -13.10 -2.52
N CYS A 65 12.48 -14.05 -2.04
CA CYS A 65 12.99 -15.29 -1.49
C CYS A 65 13.74 -16.01 -2.62
N HIS A 66 15.06 -15.85 -2.66
CA HIS A 66 15.89 -16.73 -3.44
C HIS A 66 16.14 -17.98 -2.61
N GLY A 67 15.92 -19.15 -3.23
CA GLY A 67 16.20 -20.45 -2.62
C GLY A 67 17.61 -20.51 -2.04
N VAL A 68 17.67 -20.42 -0.73
CA VAL A 68 18.70 -21.02 0.10
C VAL A 68 17.95 -21.73 1.21
N ASN A 69 18.17 -23.03 1.30
CA ASN A 69 17.76 -23.86 2.42
C ASN A 69 18.41 -23.30 3.69
N HIS A 70 17.77 -22.33 4.34
CA HIS A 70 17.93 -21.94 5.74
C HIS A 70 17.08 -20.70 6.01
N CYS A 71 15.76 -20.92 6.14
CA CYS A 71 14.98 -20.08 7.04
C CYS A 71 15.26 -20.59 8.46
N HIS A 72 16.37 -20.15 9.07
CA HIS A 72 16.50 -20.27 10.52
C HIS A 72 15.56 -19.24 11.12
N SER A 73 14.41 -19.72 11.59
CA SER A 73 13.51 -19.00 12.44
C SER A 73 14.24 -18.61 13.74
N THR A 74 14.88 -17.45 13.77
CA THR A 74 15.00 -16.72 15.04
C THR A 74 13.66 -16.06 15.28
N GLY A 75 12.67 -16.87 15.67
CA GLY A 75 11.51 -16.37 16.37
C GLY A 75 12.04 -15.65 17.60
N ARG A 76 11.88 -14.33 17.63
CA ARG A 76 11.97 -13.60 18.88
C ARG A 76 10.73 -14.01 19.65
N MET A 77 10.91 -14.90 20.62
CA MET A 77 9.88 -15.23 21.58
C MET A 77 9.37 -13.91 22.16
N LEU A 78 8.05 -13.73 22.12
CA LEU A 78 7.41 -12.81 23.04
C LEU A 78 7.63 -13.43 24.41
N GLU A 79 8.38 -12.75 25.27
CA GLU A 79 8.45 -13.08 26.69
C GLU A 79 7.15 -12.59 27.34
N ASP A 80 6.65 -13.39 28.29
CA ASP A 80 5.47 -13.14 29.11
C ASP A 80 5.63 -11.93 30.06
#